data_AF-A0AAP5F0L2-F1
#
_entry.id   AF-A0AAP5F0L2-F1
#
_cell.length_a   1.000
_cell.length_b   1.000
_cell.length_c   1.000
_cell.angle_alpha   90.00
_cell.angle_beta   90.00
_cell.angle_gamma   90.00
#
_symmetry.space_group_name_H-M   'P 1'
#
loop_
_entity.id
_entity.type
_entity.pdbx_description
1 polymer ?
#
loop_
_entity_poly.entity_id
_entity_poly.type
_entity_poly.pdbx_seq_one_letter_code
_entity_poly.pdbx_strand_id
1 'polypeptide(L)'
;MRPCLALLPMLLATAPAWADADTYRLDPVHTRVLFTIDHAGYSQAMGTVSGSEGRLQFDPDNWREATLDVEVPVSRLDLGDAKWNQATLARSLLDGERFPNAHFVSSRVEPIDARRAHVIGTLTLRGVSQEITLDVTLNAIKRYPLPPFRRTAGFSASTTLSRRAFGITAWPGVIGDAVQLRIEAEATLDRSDAPGTPAPVPHSDPKTAP
;
A
#
# COMPACT_ATOMS: atom_id res chain seq x y z
N MET A 1 -18.20 -9.36 71.91
CA MET A 1 -16.75 -9.22 71.69
C MET A 1 -16.44 -9.70 70.28
N ARG A 2 -15.84 -8.81 69.47
CA ARG A 2 -15.14 -8.99 68.17
C ARG A 2 -15.95 -9.48 66.95
N PRO A 3 -16.38 -8.57 66.05
CA PRO A 3 -16.85 -8.94 64.72
C PRO A 3 -15.66 -9.40 63.85
N CYS A 4 -15.79 -10.58 63.25
CA CYS A 4 -14.80 -11.14 62.32
C CYS A 4 -14.95 -10.45 60.97
N LEU A 5 -14.03 -9.53 60.64
CA LEU A 5 -14.00 -8.85 59.34
C LEU A 5 -13.49 -9.83 58.28
N ALA A 6 -14.39 -10.34 57.45
CA ALA A 6 -14.02 -11.13 56.27
C ALA A 6 -13.57 -10.17 55.15
N LEU A 7 -12.26 -10.15 54.88
CA LEU A 7 -11.69 -9.40 53.76
C LEU A 7 -11.90 -10.20 52.47
N LEU A 8 -12.83 -9.73 51.63
CA LEU A 8 -13.06 -10.30 50.30
C LEU A 8 -11.97 -9.78 49.34
N PRO A 9 -11.17 -10.64 48.67
CA PRO A 9 -10.19 -10.17 47.70
C PRO A 9 -10.92 -9.66 46.45
N MET A 10 -10.76 -8.36 46.18
CA MET A 10 -11.28 -7.72 44.97
C MET A 10 -10.37 -8.11 43.80
N LEU A 11 -10.84 -9.04 42.96
CA LEU A 11 -10.14 -9.45 41.75
C LEU A 11 -10.25 -8.32 40.71
N LEU A 12 -9.19 -7.53 40.53
CA LEU A 12 -9.10 -6.59 39.41
C LEU A 12 -8.96 -7.40 38.12
N ALA A 13 -10.04 -7.50 37.35
CA ALA A 13 -9.99 -8.02 35.99
C ALA A 13 -9.30 -6.96 35.10
N THR A 14 -8.03 -7.16 34.78
CA THR A 14 -7.35 -6.39 33.75
C THR A 14 -7.85 -6.88 32.39
N ALA A 15 -8.78 -6.16 31.77
CA ALA A 15 -9.09 -6.36 30.36
C ALA A 15 -7.82 -6.05 29.54
N PRO A 16 -7.46 -6.87 28.54
CA PRO A 16 -6.38 -6.52 27.65
C PRO A 16 -6.77 -5.24 26.90
N ALA A 17 -5.98 -4.19 27.08
CA ALA A 17 -6.03 -3.04 26.18
C ALA A 17 -5.35 -3.50 24.89
N TRP A 18 -6.13 -3.87 23.88
CA TRP A 18 -5.61 -3.92 22.52
C TRP A 18 -5.29 -2.48 22.12
N ALA A 19 -4.01 -2.21 21.83
CA ALA A 19 -3.64 -0.94 21.25
C ALA A 19 -4.33 -0.83 19.88
N ASP A 20 -4.95 0.31 19.60
CA ASP A 20 -5.51 0.56 18.27
C ASP A 20 -4.38 0.49 17.22
N ALA A 21 -4.70 -0.09 16.06
CA ALA A 21 -3.75 -0.18 14.95
C ALA A 21 -3.27 1.22 14.54
N ASP A 22 -1.95 1.37 14.40
CA ASP A 22 -1.35 2.63 13.95
C ASP A 22 -1.76 2.91 12.50
N THR A 23 -2.10 4.17 12.18
CA THR A 23 -2.32 4.62 10.80
C THR A 23 -1.01 5.12 10.19
N TYR A 24 -0.66 4.60 9.02
CA TYR A 24 0.45 5.02 8.18
C TYR A 24 -0.06 5.55 6.84
N ARG A 25 0.67 6.50 6.26
CA ARG A 25 0.50 6.94 4.87
C ARG A 25 1.67 6.47 4.02
N LEU A 26 1.36 5.89 2.87
CA LEU A 26 2.38 5.55 1.87
C LEU A 26 3.15 6.81 1.48
N ASP A 27 4.47 6.67 1.36
CA ASP A 27 5.35 7.68 0.84
C ASP A 27 5.43 7.56 -0.69
N PRO A 28 4.92 8.54 -1.47
CA PRO A 28 4.89 8.44 -2.93
C PRO A 28 6.27 8.48 -3.58
N VAL A 29 7.29 8.97 -2.87
CA VAL A 29 8.69 9.04 -3.33
C VAL A 29 9.39 7.70 -3.15
N HIS A 30 9.13 7.01 -2.05
CA HIS A 30 9.76 5.73 -1.69
C HIS A 30 8.89 4.51 -1.99
N THR A 31 7.75 4.71 -2.65
CA THR A 31 6.90 3.62 -3.14
C THR A 31 7.03 3.45 -4.65
N ARG A 32 7.28 2.22 -5.09
CA ARG A 32 7.40 1.86 -6.49
C ARG A 32 6.74 0.53 -6.81
N VAL A 33 5.95 0.51 -7.87
CA VAL A 33 5.52 -0.72 -8.55
C VAL A 33 6.42 -0.94 -9.74
N LEU A 34 7.15 -2.05 -9.78
CA LEU A 34 7.85 -2.54 -10.96
C LEU A 34 7.01 -3.66 -11.58
N PHE A 35 6.90 -3.65 -12.90
CA PHE A 35 6.24 -4.72 -13.63
C PHE A 35 7.15 -5.27 -14.72
N THR A 36 7.00 -6.57 -15.00
CA THR A 36 7.61 -7.23 -16.15
C THR A 36 6.57 -8.05 -16.92
N ILE A 37 6.76 -8.15 -18.23
CA ILE A 37 5.87 -8.91 -19.11
C ILE A 37 6.63 -9.40 -20.35
N ASP A 38 6.31 -10.61 -20.81
CA ASP A 38 6.90 -11.18 -22.03
C ASP A 38 6.61 -10.32 -23.26
N HIS A 39 7.64 -10.13 -24.08
CA HIS A 39 7.58 -9.44 -25.35
C HIS A 39 8.04 -10.38 -26.49
N ALA A 40 7.05 -10.99 -27.14
CA ALA A 40 7.17 -11.89 -28.29
C ALA A 40 8.10 -13.09 -28.05
N GLY A 41 8.28 -13.53 -26.80
CA GLY A 41 9.20 -14.61 -26.44
C GLY A 41 10.69 -14.25 -26.52
N TYR A 42 11.05 -13.01 -26.88
CA TYR A 42 12.45 -12.59 -27.01
C TYR A 42 13.02 -12.00 -25.72
N SER A 43 12.20 -11.25 -24.97
CA SER A 43 12.63 -10.55 -23.77
C SER A 43 11.47 -10.29 -22.82
N GLN A 44 11.80 -9.77 -21.64
CA GLN A 44 10.83 -9.20 -20.71
C GLN A 44 10.87 -7.68 -20.86
N ALA A 45 9.75 -7.09 -21.29
CA ALA A 45 9.54 -5.67 -21.13
C ALA A 45 9.46 -5.34 -19.64
N MET A 46 10.10 -4.25 -19.22
CA MET A 46 10.15 -3.83 -17.82
C MET A 46 9.73 -2.38 -17.71
N GLY A 47 8.93 -2.06 -16.72
CA GLY A 47 8.54 -0.68 -16.44
C GLY A 47 8.25 -0.48 -14.97
N THR A 48 8.05 0.77 -14.60
CA THR A 48 7.69 1.14 -13.23
C THR A 48 6.57 2.15 -13.18
N VAL A 49 5.84 2.18 -12.07
CA VAL A 49 4.86 3.22 -11.74
C VAL A 49 5.24 3.79 -10.38
N SER A 50 5.39 5.12 -10.32
CA SER A 50 5.80 5.88 -9.13
C SER A 50 4.66 6.77 -8.65
N GLY A 51 4.75 7.23 -7.40
CA GLY A 51 3.78 8.19 -6.85
C GLY A 51 2.50 7.56 -6.32
N SER A 52 2.52 6.28 -5.95
CA SER A 52 1.40 5.65 -5.26
C SER A 52 1.17 6.30 -3.89
N GLU A 53 -0.10 6.52 -3.56
CA GLU A 53 -0.53 7.08 -2.28
C GLU A 53 -1.53 6.12 -1.64
N GLY A 54 -1.66 6.15 -0.32
CA GLY A 54 -2.56 5.23 0.36
C GLY A 54 -2.48 5.30 1.87
N ARG A 55 -3.41 4.60 2.51
CA ARG A 55 -3.52 4.45 3.95
C ARG A 55 -3.34 2.98 4.32
N LEU A 56 -2.50 2.75 5.32
CA LEU A 56 -2.29 1.45 5.95
C LEU A 56 -2.64 1.58 7.43
N GLN A 57 -3.62 0.83 7.92
CA GLN A 57 -3.78 0.59 9.36
C GLN A 57 -3.05 -0.70 9.69
N PHE A 58 -2.08 -0.65 10.60
CA PHE A 58 -1.20 -1.77 10.84
C PHE A 58 -0.69 -1.83 12.28
N ASP A 59 -0.98 -2.95 12.93
CA ASP A 59 -0.33 -3.39 14.15
C ASP A 59 0.63 -4.54 13.81
N PRO A 60 1.96 -4.39 14.02
CA PRO A 60 2.91 -5.47 13.76
C PRO A 60 2.68 -6.72 14.62
N ASP A 61 1.95 -6.60 15.74
CA ASP A 61 1.60 -7.72 16.62
C ASP A 61 0.25 -8.36 16.27
N ASN A 62 -0.56 -7.71 15.42
CA ASN A 62 -1.86 -8.20 14.97
C ASN A 62 -2.17 -7.85 13.50
N TRP A 63 -1.55 -8.60 12.58
CA TRP A 63 -1.69 -8.40 11.14
C TRP A 63 -3.11 -8.66 10.60
N ARG A 64 -3.95 -9.41 11.33
CA ARG A 64 -5.30 -9.80 10.84
C ARG A 64 -6.27 -8.63 10.76
N GLU A 65 -6.06 -7.61 11.59
CA GLU A 65 -6.85 -6.37 11.61
C GLU A 65 -6.29 -5.31 10.67
N ALA A 66 -5.20 -5.61 9.94
CA ALA A 66 -4.59 -4.64 9.05
C ALA A 66 -5.51 -4.34 7.86
N THR A 67 -5.57 -3.06 7.50
CA THR A 67 -6.32 -2.59 6.32
C THR A 67 -5.42 -1.75 5.43
N LEU A 68 -5.57 -1.90 4.12
CA LEU A 68 -4.79 -1.22 3.10
C LEU A 68 -5.71 -0.69 1.99
N ASP A 69 -5.58 0.59 1.70
CA ASP A 69 -6.27 1.29 0.61
C ASP A 69 -5.22 2.13 -0.14
N VAL A 70 -5.01 1.85 -1.43
CA VAL A 70 -3.91 2.41 -2.24
C VAL A 70 -4.39 2.81 -3.62
N GLU A 71 -4.06 4.04 -4.00
CA GLU A 71 -4.17 4.57 -5.36
C GLU A 71 -2.81 4.52 -6.04
N VAL A 72 -2.77 3.98 -7.26
CA VAL A 72 -1.57 3.84 -8.08
C VAL A 72 -1.78 4.67 -9.36
N PRO A 73 -1.03 5.76 -9.57
CA PRO A 73 -1.21 6.60 -10.75
C PRO A 73 -0.59 5.95 -11.99
N VAL A 74 -1.35 5.09 -12.65
CA VAL A 74 -0.96 4.38 -13.88
C VAL A 74 -0.46 5.33 -14.96
N SER A 75 -1.01 6.55 -15.03
CA SER A 75 -0.55 7.62 -15.91
C SER A 75 0.94 7.98 -15.75
N ARG A 76 1.56 7.67 -14.60
CA ARG A 76 2.99 7.85 -14.30
C ARG A 76 3.85 6.63 -14.63
N LEU A 77 3.32 5.67 -15.41
CA LEU A 77 4.13 4.54 -15.86
C LEU A 77 5.30 5.00 -16.72
N ASP A 78 6.41 4.28 -16.58
CA ASP A 78 7.62 4.52 -17.37
C ASP A 78 8.34 3.21 -17.69
N LEU A 79 8.53 2.95 -18.98
CA LEU A 79 9.30 1.85 -19.56
C LEU A 79 10.66 2.34 -20.11
N GLY A 80 11.01 3.61 -19.90
CA GLY A 80 12.26 4.21 -20.38
C GLY A 80 12.24 4.65 -21.85
N ASP A 81 11.11 4.51 -22.55
CA ASP A 81 10.90 5.01 -23.91
C ASP A 81 9.51 5.66 -24.06
N ALA A 82 9.49 6.86 -24.65
CA ALA A 82 8.27 7.66 -24.76
C ALA A 82 7.17 7.00 -25.62
N LYS A 83 7.53 6.26 -26.68
CA LYS A 83 6.55 5.59 -27.54
C LYS A 83 5.99 4.36 -26.83
N TRP A 84 6.80 3.63 -26.07
CA TRP A 84 6.32 2.54 -25.24
C TRP A 84 5.37 3.03 -24.14
N ASN A 85 5.69 4.16 -23.50
CA ASN A 85 4.81 4.76 -22.50
C ASN A 85 3.47 5.16 -23.13
N GLN A 86 3.50 5.85 -24.29
CA GLN A 86 2.30 6.23 -25.02
C GLN A 86 1.46 5.01 -25.46
N ALA A 87 2.11 3.97 -26.00
CA ALA A 87 1.42 2.76 -26.44
C ALA A 87 0.78 2.01 -25.26
N THR A 88 1.49 1.92 -24.13
CA THR A 88 1.00 1.25 -22.91
C THR A 88 -0.21 1.95 -22.30
N LEU A 89 -0.25 3.29 -22.38
CA LEU A 89 -1.38 4.10 -21.92
C LEU A 89 -2.55 4.18 -22.92
N ALA A 90 -2.38 3.71 -24.15
CA ALA A 90 -3.42 3.75 -25.17
C ALA A 90 -4.64 2.89 -24.81
N ARG A 91 -5.78 3.20 -25.43
CA ARG A 91 -7.09 2.56 -25.19
C ARG A 91 -7.10 1.03 -25.33
N SER A 92 -6.25 0.49 -26.20
CA SER A 92 -6.10 -0.96 -26.42
C SER A 92 -5.38 -1.68 -25.29
N LEU A 93 -4.61 -0.93 -24.47
CA LEU A 93 -3.92 -1.40 -23.27
C LEU A 93 -4.55 -0.75 -22.05
N LEU A 94 -3.82 0.02 -21.25
CA LEU A 94 -4.30 0.50 -19.95
C LEU A 94 -5.40 1.57 -20.03
N ASP A 95 -5.62 2.19 -21.19
CA ASP A 95 -6.61 3.26 -21.39
C ASP A 95 -6.46 4.38 -20.34
N GLY A 96 -5.21 4.83 -20.13
CA GLY A 96 -4.80 5.69 -19.02
C GLY A 96 -5.37 7.10 -19.07
N GLU A 97 -5.90 7.54 -20.21
CA GLU A 97 -6.66 8.80 -20.31
C GLU A 97 -8.00 8.69 -19.57
N ARG A 98 -8.69 7.55 -19.66
CA ARG A 98 -9.99 7.31 -19.01
C ARG A 98 -9.85 6.70 -17.62
N PHE A 99 -8.78 5.94 -17.39
CA PHE A 99 -8.49 5.27 -16.14
C PHE A 99 -7.07 5.63 -15.67
N PRO A 100 -6.84 6.87 -15.22
CA PRO A 100 -5.49 7.35 -14.89
C PRO A 100 -4.88 6.69 -13.65
N ASN A 101 -5.72 6.06 -12.82
CA ASN A 101 -5.33 5.38 -11.59
C ASN A 101 -5.83 3.93 -11.58
N ALA A 102 -5.09 3.08 -10.87
CA ALA A 102 -5.55 1.79 -10.38
C ALA A 102 -5.72 1.88 -8.87
N HIS A 103 -6.74 1.19 -8.34
CA HIS A 103 -7.09 1.26 -6.91
C HIS A 103 -7.08 -0.14 -6.30
N PHE A 104 -6.39 -0.32 -5.20
CA PHE A 104 -6.35 -1.57 -4.44
C PHE A 104 -6.93 -1.38 -3.04
N VAL A 105 -7.88 -2.23 -2.65
CA VAL A 105 -8.45 -2.26 -1.29
C VAL A 105 -8.35 -3.68 -0.75
N SER A 106 -7.68 -3.85 0.38
CA SER A 106 -7.59 -5.15 1.08
C SER A 106 -8.95 -5.58 1.61
N SER A 107 -9.27 -6.86 1.49
CA SER A 107 -10.43 -7.49 2.14
C SER A 107 -10.04 -8.35 3.34
N ARG A 108 -8.85 -8.96 3.33
CA ARG A 108 -8.32 -9.73 4.44
C ARG A 108 -6.80 -9.88 4.38
N VAL A 109 -6.20 -10.10 5.54
CA VAL A 109 -4.77 -10.41 5.68
C VAL A 109 -4.62 -11.77 6.36
N GLU A 110 -3.80 -12.62 5.76
CA GLU A 110 -3.51 -13.98 6.21
C GLU A 110 -2.03 -14.07 6.61
N PRO A 111 -1.70 -13.96 7.91
CA PRO A 111 -0.31 -14.01 8.37
C PRO A 111 0.29 -15.40 8.16
N ILE A 112 1.51 -15.43 7.64
CA ILE A 112 2.30 -16.65 7.45
C ILE A 112 3.27 -16.81 8.62
N ASP A 113 3.96 -15.74 8.98
CA ASP A 113 4.87 -15.65 10.12
C ASP A 113 4.99 -14.20 10.62
N ALA A 114 5.94 -13.94 11.52
CA ALA A 114 6.15 -12.62 12.12
C ALA A 114 6.48 -11.48 11.14
N ARG A 115 6.84 -11.79 9.88
CA ARG A 115 7.20 -10.80 8.87
C ARG A 115 6.50 -10.98 7.54
N ARG A 116 5.76 -12.07 7.33
CA ARG A 116 5.15 -12.37 6.03
C ARG A 116 3.66 -12.61 6.16
N ALA A 117 2.92 -12.15 5.16
CA ALA A 117 1.49 -12.42 5.03
C ALA A 117 1.07 -12.44 3.56
N HIS A 118 -0.06 -13.10 3.30
CA HIS A 118 -0.84 -12.86 2.10
C HIS A 118 -1.82 -11.72 2.37
N VAL A 119 -1.81 -10.68 1.54
CA VAL A 119 -2.80 -9.60 1.58
C VAL A 119 -3.73 -9.78 0.38
N ILE A 120 -4.97 -10.15 0.67
CA ILE A 120 -6.00 -10.39 -0.35
C ILE A 120 -6.85 -9.13 -0.45
N GLY A 121 -7.17 -8.72 -1.67
CA GLY A 121 -7.96 -7.52 -1.89
C GLY A 121 -8.44 -7.38 -3.33
N THR A 122 -9.27 -6.37 -3.54
CA THR A 122 -9.79 -6.03 -4.87
C THR A 122 -8.86 -5.02 -5.52
N LEU A 123 -8.30 -5.37 -6.68
CA LEU A 123 -7.63 -4.44 -7.59
C LEU A 123 -8.63 -4.00 -8.66
N THR A 124 -8.85 -2.70 -8.78
CA THR A 124 -9.54 -2.08 -9.90
C THR A 124 -8.51 -1.47 -10.84
N LEU A 125 -8.43 -2.00 -12.06
CA LEU A 125 -7.51 -1.54 -13.10
C LEU A 125 -8.27 -1.45 -14.42
N ARG A 126 -8.15 -0.33 -15.13
CA ARG A 126 -8.86 -0.09 -16.40
C ARG A 126 -10.39 -0.28 -16.27
N GLY A 127 -10.94 0.13 -15.13
CA GLY A 127 -12.37 -0.01 -14.83
C GLY A 127 -12.86 -1.44 -14.59
N VAL A 128 -11.97 -2.43 -14.51
CA VAL A 128 -12.30 -3.82 -14.18
C VAL A 128 -11.74 -4.15 -12.80
N SER A 129 -12.57 -4.71 -11.93
CA SER A 129 -12.19 -5.12 -10.57
C SER A 129 -11.98 -6.63 -10.51
N GLN A 130 -10.87 -7.07 -9.93
CA GLN A 130 -10.53 -8.47 -9.70
C GLN A 130 -9.96 -8.66 -8.29
N GLU A 131 -10.27 -9.77 -7.64
CA GLU A 131 -9.56 -10.15 -6.40
C GLU A 131 -8.14 -10.62 -6.76
N ILE A 132 -7.15 -10.08 -6.06
CA ILE A 132 -5.76 -10.48 -6.18
C ILE A 132 -5.18 -10.79 -4.80
N THR A 133 -4.09 -11.54 -4.78
CA THR A 133 -3.29 -11.79 -3.57
C THR A 133 -1.91 -11.19 -3.75
N LEU A 134 -1.47 -10.40 -2.78
CA LEU A 134 -0.11 -9.90 -2.66
C LEU A 134 0.65 -10.74 -1.63
N ASP A 135 1.81 -11.24 -2.01
CA ASP A 135 2.77 -11.83 -1.09
C ASP A 135 3.59 -10.71 -0.47
N VAL A 136 3.37 -10.41 0.81
CA VAL A 136 3.95 -9.24 1.50
C VAL A 136 5.00 -9.68 2.51
N THR A 137 6.12 -8.96 2.53
CA THR A 137 7.16 -9.05 3.57
C THR A 137 7.34 -7.69 4.24
N LEU A 138 7.26 -7.65 5.57
CA LEU A 138 7.69 -6.53 6.39
C LEU A 138 9.22 -6.55 6.49
N ASN A 139 9.87 -5.55 5.93
CA ASN A 139 11.33 -5.41 5.93
C ASN A 139 11.81 -4.81 7.25
N ALA A 140 11.21 -3.69 7.65
CA ALA A 140 11.54 -3.00 8.89
C ALA A 140 10.39 -2.08 9.33
N ILE A 141 10.27 -1.90 10.64
CA ILE A 141 9.46 -0.84 11.25
C ILE A 141 10.30 -0.15 12.32
N LYS A 142 10.72 1.09 12.04
CA LYS A 142 11.65 1.83 12.92
C LYS A 142 11.58 3.32 12.67
N ARG A 143 12.29 4.09 13.50
CA ARG A 143 12.52 5.51 13.25
C ARG A 143 13.40 5.68 12.01
N TYR A 144 12.98 6.52 11.07
CA TYR A 144 13.77 6.87 9.88
C TYR A 144 15.08 7.54 10.31
N PRO A 145 16.23 7.26 9.65
CA PRO A 145 17.54 7.74 10.09
C PRO A 145 17.81 9.22 9.80
N LEU A 146 16.99 9.86 8.97
CA LEU A 146 17.12 11.27 8.59
C LEU A 146 15.92 12.11 9.07
N PRO A 147 16.09 13.44 9.28
CA PRO A 147 14.97 14.33 9.57
C PRO A 147 13.85 14.20 8.53
N PRO A 148 12.56 14.29 8.92
CA PRO A 148 12.06 14.57 10.28
C PRO A 148 11.97 13.34 11.21
N PHE A 149 12.65 12.24 10.88
CA PHE A 149 12.77 11.03 11.70
C PHE A 149 11.41 10.40 12.06
N ARG A 150 10.49 10.36 11.09
CA ARG A 150 9.19 9.72 11.26
C ARG A 150 9.37 8.22 11.55
N ARG A 151 8.42 7.62 12.26
CA ARG A 151 8.35 6.16 12.33
C ARG A 151 7.88 5.68 10.96
N THR A 152 8.63 4.77 10.35
CA THR A 152 8.41 4.29 9.00
C THR A 152 8.34 2.77 9.02
N ALA A 153 7.36 2.21 8.33
CA ALA A 153 7.26 0.80 8.01
C ALA A 153 7.59 0.59 6.53
N GLY A 154 8.51 -0.32 6.24
CA GLY A 154 8.95 -0.66 4.89
C GLY A 154 8.55 -2.08 4.52
N PHE A 155 8.04 -2.27 3.31
CA PHE A 155 7.50 -3.53 2.82
C PHE A 155 8.00 -3.84 1.41
N SER A 156 8.20 -5.12 1.14
CA SER A 156 8.28 -5.67 -0.21
C SER A 156 7.02 -6.48 -0.49
N ALA A 157 6.49 -6.41 -1.71
CA ALA A 157 5.38 -7.25 -2.12
C ALA A 157 5.51 -7.75 -3.56
N SER A 158 4.87 -8.87 -3.86
CA SER A 158 4.82 -9.41 -5.22
C SER A 158 3.49 -10.06 -5.54
N THR A 159 3.17 -10.11 -6.83
CA THR A 159 2.06 -10.91 -7.36
C THR A 159 2.24 -11.11 -8.87
N THR A 160 1.40 -11.92 -9.49
CA THR A 160 1.29 -12.03 -10.95
C THR A 160 -0.15 -11.81 -11.36
N LEU A 161 -0.36 -10.87 -12.27
CA LEU A 161 -1.67 -10.56 -12.84
C LEU A 161 -1.82 -11.19 -14.23
N SER A 162 -3.04 -11.54 -14.61
CA SER A 162 -3.40 -11.76 -16.02
C SER A 162 -3.93 -10.45 -16.59
N ARG A 163 -3.31 -9.90 -17.62
CA ARG A 163 -3.83 -8.68 -18.26
C ARG A 163 -5.20 -8.92 -18.91
N ARG A 164 -5.49 -10.14 -19.35
CA ARG A 164 -6.80 -10.52 -19.90
C ARG A 164 -7.92 -10.45 -18.85
N ALA A 165 -7.62 -10.75 -17.58
CA ALA A 165 -8.58 -10.60 -16.48
C ALA A 165 -9.07 -9.15 -16.31
N PHE A 166 -8.27 -8.17 -16.75
CA PHE A 166 -8.62 -6.74 -16.77
C PHE A 166 -9.09 -6.24 -18.15
N GLY A 167 -9.44 -7.16 -19.06
CA GLY A 167 -9.95 -6.83 -20.39
C GLY A 167 -8.91 -6.31 -21.38
N ILE A 168 -7.62 -6.48 -21.09
CA ILE A 168 -6.52 -6.08 -21.98
C ILE A 168 -6.15 -7.28 -22.86
N THR A 169 -6.73 -7.36 -24.06
CA THR A 169 -6.63 -8.54 -24.94
C THR A 169 -5.81 -8.30 -26.23
N ALA A 170 -5.35 -7.08 -26.48
CA ALA A 170 -4.63 -6.74 -27.69
C ALA A 170 -3.29 -7.49 -27.83
N TRP A 171 -2.92 -7.88 -29.06
CA TRP A 171 -1.64 -8.53 -29.41
C TRP A 171 -1.23 -9.77 -28.57
N PRO A 172 -2.06 -10.82 -28.48
CA PRO A 172 -1.79 -11.97 -27.61
C PRO A 172 -0.57 -12.82 -27.98
N GLY A 173 0.00 -12.66 -29.18
CA GLY A 173 1.25 -13.33 -29.61
C GLY A 173 2.51 -12.46 -29.51
N VAL A 174 2.37 -11.20 -29.09
CA VAL A 174 3.48 -10.24 -28.96
C VAL A 174 3.62 -9.76 -27.52
N ILE A 175 2.52 -9.64 -26.80
CA ILE A 175 2.51 -9.23 -25.39
C ILE A 175 1.97 -10.40 -24.58
N GLY A 176 2.76 -10.93 -23.65
CA GLY A 176 2.37 -12.05 -22.78
C GLY A 176 1.10 -11.77 -21.97
N ASP A 177 0.51 -12.79 -21.34
CA ASP A 177 -0.65 -12.58 -20.47
C ASP A 177 -0.27 -12.26 -19.02
N ALA A 178 0.77 -12.95 -18.51
CA ALA A 178 1.26 -12.78 -17.15
C ALA A 178 2.07 -11.49 -17.02
N VAL A 179 1.60 -10.58 -16.16
CA VAL A 179 2.31 -9.39 -15.71
C VAL A 179 2.82 -9.67 -14.31
N GLN A 180 4.13 -9.80 -14.13
CA GLN A 180 4.72 -9.98 -12.81
C GLN A 180 4.91 -8.62 -12.16
N LEU A 181 4.49 -8.48 -10.91
CA LEU A 181 4.66 -7.26 -10.12
C LEU A 181 5.66 -7.49 -8.99
N ARG A 182 6.57 -6.53 -8.81
CA ARG A 182 7.38 -6.36 -7.61
C ARG A 182 7.18 -4.95 -7.08
N ILE A 183 6.85 -4.84 -5.81
CA ILE A 183 6.48 -3.59 -5.16
C ILE A 183 7.43 -3.39 -3.99
N GLU A 184 7.98 -2.19 -3.88
CA GLU A 184 8.67 -1.73 -2.68
C GLU A 184 7.93 -0.50 -2.17
N ALA A 185 7.62 -0.46 -0.88
CA ALA A 185 6.84 0.60 -0.30
C ALA A 185 7.41 1.01 1.07
N GLU A 186 7.42 2.31 1.32
CA GLU A 186 7.56 2.85 2.66
C GLU A 186 6.28 3.59 3.03
N ALA A 187 5.87 3.46 4.29
CA ALA A 187 4.74 4.19 4.84
C ALA A 187 5.16 4.85 6.17
N THR A 188 4.83 6.13 6.32
CA THR A 188 5.18 6.90 7.52
C THR A 188 3.98 7.04 8.44
N LEU A 189 4.23 6.92 9.75
CA LEU A 189 3.19 7.04 10.77
C LEU A 189 2.49 8.40 10.65
N ASP A 190 1.18 8.37 10.52
CA ASP A 190 0.33 9.55 10.52
C ASP A 190 -0.28 9.75 11.91
N ARG A 191 0.09 10.86 12.54
CA ARG A 191 -0.40 11.23 13.88
C ARG A 191 -1.57 12.21 13.85
N SER A 192 -2.06 12.58 12.66
CA SER A 192 -3.21 13.47 12.55
C SER A 192 -4.51 12.85 13.10
N ASP A 193 -4.59 11.51 13.18
CA ASP A 193 -5.73 10.78 13.75
C ASP A 193 -5.55 10.40 15.24
N ALA A 194 -4.46 10.82 15.91
CA ALA A 194 -4.26 10.51 17.32
C ALA A 194 -5.15 11.39 18.22
N PRO A 195 -5.88 10.83 19.21
CA PRO A 195 -6.65 11.61 20.16
C PRO A 195 -5.74 12.64 20.87
N GLY A 196 -6.02 13.93 20.68
CA GLY A 196 -5.32 15.02 21.35
C GLY A 196 -4.20 15.72 20.56
N THR A 197 -4.03 15.46 19.26
CA THR A 197 -3.13 16.28 18.42
C THR A 197 -3.79 17.64 18.12
N PRO A 198 -3.25 18.79 18.58
CA PRO A 198 -3.77 20.10 18.18
C PRO A 198 -3.62 20.26 16.67
N ALA A 199 -4.64 20.83 16.01
CA ALA A 199 -4.56 21.16 14.60
C ALA A 199 -3.28 21.96 14.28
N PRO A 200 -2.64 21.76 13.11
CA PRO A 200 -1.49 22.55 12.72
C PRO A 200 -1.85 24.04 12.77
N VAL A 201 -1.09 24.82 13.54
CA VAL A 201 -1.24 26.28 13.54
C VAL A 201 -0.81 26.77 12.16
N PRO A 202 -1.64 27.51 11.42
CA PRO A 202 -1.24 28.06 10.14
C PRO A 202 -0.07 29.03 10.36
N HIS A 203 1.07 28.73 9.74
CA HIS A 203 2.16 29.70 9.63
C HIS A 203 1.69 30.82 8.70
N SER A 204 1.36 31.97 9.29
CA SER A 204 1.23 33.21 8.55
C SER A 204 2.63 33.65 8.13
N ASP A 205 2.93 33.54 6.83
CA ASP A 205 4.10 34.21 6.26
C ASP A 205 4.00 35.71 6.55
N PRO A 206 5.09 36.35 7.03
CA PRO A 206 5.09 37.80 7.18
C PRO A 206 5.04 38.42 5.79
N LYS A 207 3.86 38.93 5.44
CA LYS A 207 3.61 39.80 4.31
C LYS A 207 4.58 40.99 4.38
N THR A 208 5.62 40.96 3.57
CA THR A 208 6.42 42.15 3.25
C THR A 208 5.54 43.09 2.43
N ALA A 209 5.34 44.30 2.95
CA ALA A 209 4.85 45.45 2.22
C ALA A 209 5.29 46.74 2.94
N PRO A 210 5.34 47.89 2.26
CA PRO A 210 5.36 48.12 0.82
C PRO A 210 6.76 48.40 0.26
#